data_AF-K6Q3N9-F1
#
_entry.id   AF-K6Q3N9-F1
#
_cell.length_a   1.000
_cell.length_b   1.000
_cell.length_c   1.000
_cell.angle_alpha   90.00
_cell.angle_beta   90.00
_cell.angle_gamma   90.00
#
_symmetry.space_group_name_H-M   'P 1'
#
loop_
_entity.id
_entity.type
_entity.pdbx_description
1 polymer ?
#
loop_
_entity_poly.entity_id
_entity_poly.type
_entity_poly.pdbx_seq_one_letter_code
_entity_poly.pdbx_strand_id
1 'polypeptide(L)'
;MDLQEVQLSHPAADPASATVVNEVRRVAPGVQLQGDRLRFEADLVARIEPFTRPGKVEIYRCPEGWLLYCYDSAKDNWACSGSTLEEVIGRLEEDSLAHLVRAGLERSGHLAARRP
;
A
#
# COMPACT_ATOMS: atom_id res chain seq x y z
N MET A 1 8.51 11.49 -8.28
CA MET A 1 8.84 10.27 -7.53
C MET A 1 9.97 10.58 -6.59
N ASP A 2 9.65 10.53 -5.30
CA ASP A 2 10.60 10.70 -4.21
C ASP A 2 10.96 9.33 -3.62
N LEU A 3 12.00 9.27 -2.79
CA LEU A 3 12.31 8.05 -2.03
C LEU A 3 11.34 7.92 -0.86
N GLN A 4 10.50 6.90 -0.89
CA GLN A 4 9.58 6.53 0.18
C GLN A 4 10.18 5.43 1.06
N GLU A 5 9.72 5.36 2.31
CA GLU A 5 10.11 4.33 3.25
C GLU A 5 8.86 3.74 3.92
N VAL A 6 8.79 2.40 3.98
CA VAL A 6 7.79 1.68 4.76
C VAL A 6 8.46 0.72 5.72
N GLN A 7 7.80 0.49 6.85
CA GLN A 7 8.26 -0.35 7.96
C GLN A 7 7.56 -1.71 7.90
N LEU A 8 8.31 -2.80 7.80
CA LEU A 8 7.82 -4.17 7.89
C LEU A 8 7.54 -4.58 9.34
N SER A 9 6.71 -5.61 9.52
CA SER A 9 6.51 -6.25 10.83
C SER A 9 7.71 -7.08 11.27
N HIS A 10 8.46 -7.64 10.31
CA HIS A 10 9.67 -8.43 10.54
C HIS A 10 10.77 -7.98 9.59
N PRO A 11 12.05 -8.26 9.86
CA PRO A 11 13.14 -8.00 8.91
C PRO A 11 12.83 -8.53 7.51
N ALA A 12 13.33 -7.87 6.47
CA ALA A 12 13.09 -8.27 5.08
C ALA A 12 13.64 -9.67 4.72
N ALA A 13 14.59 -10.19 5.52
CA ALA A 13 15.10 -11.55 5.39
C ALA A 13 14.16 -12.61 5.98
N ASP A 14 13.15 -12.20 6.77
CA ASP A 14 12.16 -13.11 7.35
C ASP A 14 11.17 -13.59 6.28
N PRO A 15 10.88 -14.90 6.18
CA PRO A 15 9.86 -15.43 5.28
C PRO A 15 8.48 -14.79 5.44
N ALA A 16 8.11 -14.32 6.63
CA ALA A 16 6.84 -13.63 6.88
C ALA A 16 6.74 -12.30 6.10
N SER A 17 7.88 -11.63 5.86
CA SER A 17 7.95 -10.39 5.08
C SER A 17 7.98 -10.61 3.57
N ALA A 18 8.16 -11.85 3.09
CA ALA A 18 8.41 -12.14 1.69
C ALA A 18 7.29 -11.65 0.77
N THR A 19 6.02 -11.78 1.18
CA THR A 19 4.87 -11.30 0.40
C THR A 19 4.94 -9.79 0.18
N VAL A 20 5.21 -9.02 1.23
CA VAL A 20 5.31 -7.56 1.15
C VAL A 20 6.48 -7.15 0.25
N VAL A 21 7.65 -7.76 0.47
CA VAL A 21 8.85 -7.50 -0.35
C VAL A 21 8.57 -7.77 -1.82
N ASN A 22 7.89 -8.86 -2.14
CA ASN A 22 7.55 -9.24 -3.51
C ASN A 22 6.57 -8.26 -4.16
N GLU A 23 5.53 -7.82 -3.45
CA GLU A 23 4.56 -6.85 -3.96
C GLU A 23 5.23 -5.49 -4.21
N VAL A 24 6.13 -5.03 -3.34
CA VAL A 24 6.89 -3.78 -3.57
C VAL A 24 7.83 -3.92 -4.77
N ARG A 25 8.59 -5.03 -4.88
CA ARG A 25 9.51 -5.28 -6.00
C ARG A 25 8.83 -5.28 -7.36
N ARG A 26 7.58 -5.76 -7.45
CA ARG A 26 6.82 -5.79 -8.70
C ARG A 26 6.59 -4.40 -9.28
N VAL A 27 6.32 -3.41 -8.43
CA VAL A 27 5.97 -2.05 -8.87
C VAL A 27 7.10 -1.04 -8.67
N ALA A 28 8.12 -1.38 -7.88
CA ALA A 28 9.33 -0.61 -7.68
C ALA A 28 10.58 -1.54 -7.64
N PRO A 29 11.11 -1.94 -8.81
CA PRO A 29 12.24 -2.87 -8.91
C PRO A 29 13.52 -2.41 -8.19
N GLY A 30 13.71 -1.10 -8.04
CA GLY A 30 14.84 -0.48 -7.34
C GLY A 30 14.73 -0.47 -5.80
N VAL A 31 13.78 -1.19 -5.21
CA VAL A 31 13.61 -1.23 -3.76
C VAL A 31 14.86 -1.72 -3.03
N GLN A 32 15.25 -0.98 -2.00
CA GLN A 32 16.35 -1.29 -1.10
C GLN A 32 15.81 -1.89 0.19
N LEU A 33 16.44 -2.98 0.64
CA LEU A 33 16.13 -3.66 1.90
C LEU A 33 17.11 -3.17 2.98
N GLN A 34 16.60 -2.61 4.07
CA GLN A 34 17.44 -2.19 5.20
C GLN A 34 16.83 -2.68 6.53
N GLY A 35 17.25 -3.86 6.97
CA GLY A 35 16.70 -4.48 8.18
C GLY A 35 15.22 -4.79 8.01
N ASP A 36 14.39 -4.10 8.76
CA ASP A 36 12.92 -4.15 8.76
C ASP A 36 12.29 -3.01 7.94
N ARG A 37 13.07 -2.28 7.15
CA ARG A 37 12.58 -1.18 6.30
C ARG A 37 12.77 -1.47 4.82
N LEU A 38 11.80 -1.02 4.03
CA LEU A 38 11.88 -0.99 2.58
C LEU A 38 11.94 0.46 2.12
N ARG A 39 12.91 0.77 1.26
CA ARG A 39 13.04 2.09 0.61
C ARG A 39 12.88 1.96 -0.89
N PHE A 40 11.98 2.74 -1.49
CA PHE A 40 11.68 2.63 -2.92
C PHE A 40 11.19 3.96 -3.49
N GLU A 41 11.34 4.14 -4.80
CA GLU A 41 10.84 5.32 -5.50
C GLU A 41 9.32 5.26 -5.62
N ALA A 42 8.63 6.28 -5.14
CA ALA A 42 7.18 6.40 -5.21
C ALA A 42 6.71 7.83 -4.92
N ASP A 43 5.51 8.15 -5.41
CA ASP A 43 4.74 9.30 -4.95
C ASP A 43 3.67 8.81 -3.98
N LEU A 44 3.67 9.33 -2.74
CA LEU A 44 2.60 9.05 -1.79
C LEU A 44 1.34 9.80 -2.24
N VAL A 45 0.33 9.05 -2.66
CA VAL A 45 -0.92 9.58 -3.21
C VAL A 45 -1.95 9.80 -2.11
N ALA A 46 -2.09 8.84 -1.19
CA ALA A 46 -3.04 8.99 -0.09
C ALA A 46 -2.55 8.29 1.17
N ARG A 47 -2.87 8.91 2.31
CA ARG A 47 -2.82 8.28 3.62
C ARG A 47 -4.24 8.25 4.16
N ILE A 48 -4.69 7.06 4.55
CA ILE A 48 -6.01 6.80 5.09
C ILE A 48 -5.81 6.17 6.45
N GLU A 49 -6.43 6.76 7.47
CA GLU A 49 -6.39 6.25 8.84
C GLU A 49 -7.82 5.82 9.19
N PRO A 50 -8.16 4.53 8.96
CA PRO A 50 -9.46 4.01 9.36
C PRO A 50 -9.68 4.20 10.87
N PHE A 51 -10.91 4.54 11.26
CA PHE A 51 -11.30 4.51 12.68
C PHE A 51 -11.29 3.07 13.25
N THR A 52 -11.33 2.08 12.37
CA THR A 52 -11.23 0.64 12.65
C THR A 52 -9.87 0.10 12.21
N ARG A 53 -9.72 -1.22 12.03
CA ARG A 53 -8.51 -1.81 11.45
C ARG A 53 -8.54 -1.75 9.92
N PRO A 54 -7.38 -1.77 9.24
CA PRO A 54 -6.01 -1.56 9.76
C PRO A 54 -5.80 -0.13 10.27
N GLY A 55 -4.76 0.10 11.07
CA GLY A 55 -4.55 1.41 11.73
C GLY A 55 -4.12 2.52 10.77
N LYS A 56 -3.48 2.17 9.64
CA LYS A 56 -3.11 3.11 8.59
C LYS A 56 -2.97 2.38 7.25
N VAL A 57 -3.42 3.02 6.18
CA VAL A 57 -3.23 2.59 4.80
C VAL A 57 -2.53 3.71 4.04
N GLU A 58 -1.46 3.37 3.34
CA GLU A 58 -0.74 4.29 2.45
C GLU A 58 -0.84 3.77 1.02
N ILE A 59 -1.10 4.67 0.09
CA ILE A 59 -1.27 4.37 -1.33
C ILE A 59 -0.22 5.14 -2.10
N TYR A 60 0.54 4.42 -2.90
CA TYR A 60 1.68 4.93 -3.63
C TYR A 60 1.48 4.73 -5.12
N ARG A 61 1.84 5.75 -5.90
CA ARG A 61 2.14 5.60 -7.32
C ARG A 61 3.62 5.24 -7.41
N CYS A 62 3.92 4.05 -7.94
CA CYS A 62 5.27 3.54 -8.16
C CYS A 62 5.63 3.56 -9.66
N PRO A 63 6.89 3.41 -10.07
CA PRO A 63 7.28 3.48 -11.48
C PRO A 63 6.50 2.50 -12.36
N GLU A 64 6.36 1.25 -11.89
CA GLU A 64 5.76 0.15 -12.66
C GLU A 64 4.31 -0.15 -12.23
N GLY A 65 3.68 0.70 -11.42
CA GLY A 65 2.29 0.49 -11.03
C GLY A 65 1.86 1.23 -9.77
N TRP A 66 0.98 0.59 -9.02
CA TRP A 66 0.40 1.09 -7.78
C TRP A 66 0.67 0.12 -6.65
N LEU A 67 0.89 0.67 -5.46
CA LEU A 67 1.06 -0.09 -4.23
C LEU A 67 0.10 0.43 -3.19
N LEU A 68 -0.63 -0.47 -2.54
CA LEU A 68 -1.33 -0.19 -1.30
C LEU A 68 -0.62 -0.95 -0.19
N TYR A 69 -0.26 -0.21 0.86
CA TYR A 69 0.46 -0.71 2.01
C TYR A 69 -0.38 -0.51 3.27
N CYS A 70 -0.58 -1.57 4.03
CA CYS A 70 -1.37 -1.56 5.26
C CYS A 70 -0.49 -1.79 6.48
N TYR A 71 -0.63 -0.89 7.46
CA TYR A 71 -0.06 -1.02 8.79
C TYR A 71 -1.12 -1.58 9.72
N ASP A 72 -0.96 -2.83 10.13
CA ASP A 72 -1.85 -3.50 11.07
C ASP A 72 -1.08 -3.74 12.37
N SER A 73 -1.62 -3.28 13.50
CA SER A 73 -1.00 -3.50 14.81
C SER A 73 -1.40 -4.83 15.45
N ALA A 74 -2.42 -5.49 14.92
CA ALA A 74 -2.93 -6.76 15.42
C ALA A 74 -2.60 -7.96 14.50
N LYS A 75 -2.11 -7.70 13.28
CA LYS A 75 -1.59 -8.67 12.32
C LYS A 75 -0.25 -8.17 11.78
N ASP A 76 0.40 -8.95 10.94
CA ASP A 76 1.54 -8.45 10.17
C ASP A 76 1.10 -7.41 9.13
N ASN A 77 1.97 -6.44 8.86
CA ASN A 77 1.82 -5.49 7.78
C ASN A 77 1.77 -6.25 6.46
N TRP A 78 0.94 -5.78 5.55
CA TRP A 78 0.73 -6.41 4.26
C TRP A 78 0.61 -5.36 3.17
N ALA A 79 0.85 -5.81 1.94
CA ALA A 79 0.77 -4.94 0.78
C ALA A 79 0.14 -5.68 -0.40
N CYS A 80 -0.48 -4.93 -1.30
CA CYS A 80 -0.90 -5.42 -2.60
C CYS A 80 -0.52 -4.42 -3.68
N SER A 81 -0.13 -4.94 -4.84
CA SER A 81 0.30 -4.17 -5.99
C SER A 81 -0.56 -4.46 -7.22
N GLY A 82 -0.57 -3.55 -8.19
CA GLY A 82 -1.34 -3.68 -9.42
C GLY A 82 -0.90 -2.66 -10.45
N SER A 83 -1.29 -2.86 -11.71
CA SER A 83 -1.00 -1.92 -12.79
C SER A 83 -1.91 -0.68 -12.71
N THR A 84 -3.09 -0.83 -12.11
CA THR A 84 -4.06 0.26 -11.89
C THR A 84 -4.47 0.37 -10.43
N LEU A 85 -4.99 1.55 -10.05
CA LEU A 85 -5.50 1.80 -8.71
C LEU A 85 -6.73 0.91 -8.42
N GLU A 86 -7.57 0.68 -9.44
CA GLU A 86 -8.76 -0.17 -9.35
C GLU A 86 -8.41 -1.64 -9.10
N GLU A 87 -7.36 -2.16 -9.74
CA GLU A 87 -6.86 -3.53 -9.47
C GLU A 87 -6.40 -3.66 -8.02
N VAL A 88 -5.63 -2.69 -7.53
CA VAL A 88 -5.14 -2.70 -6.14
C VAL A 88 -6.30 -2.68 -5.16
N ILE A 89 -7.30 -1.83 -5.39
CA ILE A 89 -8.52 -1.76 -4.56
C ILE A 89 -9.33 -3.06 -4.66
N GLY A 90 -9.42 -3.67 -5.84
CA GLY A 90 -10.13 -4.94 -6.05
C GLY A 90 -9.47 -6.16 -5.41
N ARG A 91 -8.18 -6.06 -5.04
CA ARG A 91 -7.44 -7.10 -4.30
C ARG A 91 -7.64 -7.02 -2.79
N LEU A 92 -8.35 -6.02 -2.28
CA LEU A 92 -8.67 -5.90 -0.85
C LEU A 92 -9.75 -6.94 -0.51
N GLU A 93 -9.42 -7.87 0.38
CA GLU A 93 -10.34 -8.97 0.78
C GLU A 93 -11.54 -8.46 1.58
N GLU A 94 -11.38 -7.35 2.31
CA GLU A 94 -12.42 -6.76 3.14
C GLU A 94 -13.15 -5.65 2.36
N ASP A 95 -14.42 -5.88 2.00
CA ASP A 95 -15.28 -4.91 1.30
C ASP A 95 -15.36 -3.55 2.03
N SER A 96 -15.38 -3.59 3.37
CA SER A 96 -15.36 -2.40 4.23
C SER A 96 -14.09 -1.57 4.03
N LEU A 97 -12.93 -2.23 3.95
CA LEU A 97 -11.65 -1.58 3.71
C LEU A 97 -11.60 -1.02 2.29
N ALA A 98 -12.06 -1.77 1.29
CA ALA A 98 -12.14 -1.30 -0.09
C ALA A 98 -13.02 -0.05 -0.21
N HIS A 99 -14.15 -0.02 0.49
CA HIS A 99 -15.03 1.15 0.54
C HIS A 99 -14.36 2.36 1.19
N LEU A 100 -13.69 2.16 2.33
CA LEU A 100 -12.95 3.23 3.04
C LEU A 100 -11.82 3.79 2.18
N VAL A 101 -11.08 2.92 1.50
CA VAL A 101 -9.98 3.30 0.61
C VAL A 101 -10.51 4.14 -0.55
N ARG A 102 -11.58 3.69 -1.22
CA ARG A 102 -12.23 4.45 -2.29
C ARG A 102 -12.70 5.81 -1.81
N ALA A 103 -13.42 5.86 -0.68
CA ALA A 103 -13.91 7.11 -0.11
C ALA A 103 -12.76 8.06 0.28
N GLY A 104 -11.64 7.52 0.78
CA GLY A 104 -10.44 8.31 1.07
C GLY A 104 -9.81 8.93 -0.18
N LEU A 105 -9.73 8.15 -1.26
CA LEU A 105 -9.20 8.60 -2.56
C LEU A 105 -10.12 9.61 -3.27
N GLU A 106 -11.44 9.45 -3.15
CA GLU A 106 -12.41 10.42 -3.66
C GLU A 106 -12.30 11.75 -2.90
N ARG A 107 -12.17 11.72 -1.57
CA ARG A 107 -12.00 12.92 -0.75
C ARG A 107 -10.69 13.66 -1.02
N SER A 108 -9.62 12.95 -1.35
CA SER A 108 -8.34 13.57 -1.73
C SER A 108 -8.28 14.00 -3.20
N GLY A 109 -9.32 13.73 -3.99
CA GLY A 109 -9.40 14.10 -5.41
C GLY A 109 -8.57 13.19 -6.34
N HIS A 110 -8.11 12.05 -5.85
CA HIS A 110 -7.32 11.07 -6.63
C HIS A 110 -8.20 10.01 -7.32
N LEU A 111 -9.48 9.94 -6.99
CA LEU A 111 -10.49 9.15 -7.69
C LEU A 111 -11.66 10.05 -8.07
N ALA A 112 -12.19 9.90 -9.28
CA ALA A 112 -13.45 10.54 -9.65
C ALA A 112 -14.59 9.94 -8.81
N ALA A 113 -15.35 10.79 -8.12
CA ALA A 113 -16.54 10.35 -7.39
C ALA A 113 -17.48 9.63 -8.36
N ARG A 114 -17.90 8.40 -8.03
CA ARG A 114 -18.96 7.72 -8.81
C ARG A 114 -20.21 8.59 -8.76
N ARG A 115 -20.61 9.16 -9.91
CA ARG A 115 -21.95 9.75 -10.05
C ARG A 115 -22.98 8.60 -10.01
N PRO A 116 -24.10 8.79 -9.29
CA PRO A 116 -25.18 7.80 -9.20
C PRO A 116 -25.81 7.48 -10.55
#